data_AF-A0A1G8H1X0-F1
#
_entry.id   AF-A0A1G8H1X0-F1
#
_cell.length_a   1.000
_cell.length_b   1.000
_cell.length_c   1.000
_cell.angle_alpha   90.00
_cell.angle_beta   90.00
_cell.angle_gamma   90.00
#
_symmetry.space_group_name_H-M   'P 1'
#
loop_
_entity.id
_entity.type
_entity.pdbx_description
1 polymer ?
#
loop_
_entity_poly.entity_id
_entity_poly.type
_entity_poly.pdbx_seq_one_letter_code
_entity_poly.pdbx_strand_id
1 'polypeptide(L)'
;MSLSIRWHERRAGPPQASSLPLGGKARSAKGAPVSTPDPALGFDSLPFRGRARVGAAAPERTPAPASTSPRIQKALPTWRIGFAAAATWLSLGLLTIYWPNQAVGFSDWAYTDEFGIAAIAIGALLLAVALLGPRAGRVARALRPAGPWLVALPVLFAIWEIATAKLALLPTPFFAPPQSLVETYIDDWRRLGESLLHSARLLAHGFVLGALAGFLTGVTIGWSRIAGYWVHPVLRFLGPVPASALLPLAFFFFPSSYAAAVFLIALATGFPVAVLTWSGVAGVNRNYYDVARTMGASERFLVLRVAIPAALPQVFVGLFMGLGAAFSVLVTAEMMGVKAGLGFYLSWAQGWASYSNMYAALIVMAVLCSGLITLLFKVRDRVLSWQKGTVKW
;
A
#
# COMPACT_ATOMS: atom_id res chain seq x y z
N MET A 1 39.67 -13.52 45.74
CA MET A 1 40.20 -14.36 44.63
C MET A 1 39.76 -13.74 43.31
N SER A 2 40.66 -13.01 42.66
CA SER A 2 40.46 -12.34 41.38
C SER A 2 40.65 -13.31 40.22
N LEU A 3 39.75 -13.32 39.24
CA LEU A 3 40.03 -13.90 37.92
C LEU A 3 39.46 -12.99 36.83
N SER A 4 40.41 -12.37 36.12
CA SER A 4 40.24 -11.45 35.00
C SER A 4 39.97 -12.24 33.71
N ILE A 5 38.93 -11.85 32.97
CA ILE A 5 38.67 -12.37 31.63
C ILE A 5 39.22 -11.35 30.62
N ARG A 6 40.22 -11.81 29.88
CA ARG A 6 41.03 -11.07 28.91
C ARG A 6 40.28 -11.01 27.57
N TRP A 7 39.95 -9.80 27.11
CA TRP A 7 39.39 -9.56 25.78
C TRP A 7 40.50 -9.67 24.73
N HIS A 8 40.30 -10.51 23.70
CA HIS A 8 41.15 -10.57 22.52
C HIS A 8 40.55 -9.72 21.40
N GLU A 9 41.17 -8.57 21.14
CA GLU A 9 40.98 -7.78 19.92
C GLU A 9 41.52 -8.57 18.72
N ARG A 10 40.73 -8.67 17.64
CA ARG A 10 41.25 -8.91 16.29
C ARG A 10 40.86 -7.75 15.39
N ARG A 11 41.89 -7.01 14.96
CA ARG A 11 41.83 -5.85 14.06
C ARG A 11 41.55 -6.28 12.62
N ALA A 12 40.78 -5.45 11.93
CA ALA A 12 40.53 -5.48 10.50
C ALA A 12 41.82 -5.23 9.69
N GLY A 13 41.99 -5.97 8.59
CA GLY A 13 42.99 -5.71 7.55
C GLY A 13 42.33 -5.15 6.27
N PRO A 14 43.07 -4.36 5.45
CA PRO A 14 42.52 -3.57 4.34
C PRO A 14 42.29 -4.39 3.04
N PRO A 15 41.50 -3.85 2.08
CA PRO A 15 41.10 -4.56 0.86
C PRO A 15 42.25 -4.64 -0.16
N GLN A 16 42.45 -5.84 -0.71
CA GLN A 16 43.41 -6.11 -1.79
C GLN A 16 42.83 -5.72 -3.15
N ALA A 17 43.57 -4.89 -3.88
CA ALA A 17 43.44 -4.72 -5.32
C ALA A 17 44.25 -5.81 -6.04
N SER A 18 43.68 -6.45 -7.06
CA SER A 18 44.44 -7.33 -7.95
C SER A 18 44.12 -7.04 -9.42
N SER A 19 45.23 -6.88 -10.13
CA SER A 19 45.50 -6.63 -11.53
C SER A 19 44.87 -7.61 -12.53
N LEU A 20 44.51 -7.08 -13.70
CA LEU A 20 44.39 -7.80 -14.97
C LEU A 20 45.66 -8.60 -15.31
N PRO A 21 45.53 -9.64 -16.17
CA PRO A 21 46.26 -9.52 -17.43
C PRO A 21 45.49 -9.97 -18.69
N LEU A 22 45.81 -9.19 -19.73
CA LEU A 22 45.73 -9.35 -21.18
C LEU A 22 45.71 -10.77 -21.77
N GLY A 23 44.94 -10.92 -22.86
CA GLY A 23 45.43 -11.61 -24.06
C GLY A 23 44.40 -12.45 -24.84
N GLY A 24 43.99 -11.97 -26.03
CA GLY A 24 43.50 -12.87 -27.10
C GLY A 24 42.47 -12.31 -28.08
N LYS A 25 42.96 -11.62 -29.15
CA LYS A 25 42.54 -11.60 -30.58
C LYS A 25 41.05 -11.78 -30.96
N ALA A 26 40.47 -11.20 -32.01
CA ALA A 26 40.76 -10.18 -33.02
C ALA A 26 39.53 -10.20 -33.95
N ARG A 27 39.01 -9.05 -34.42
CA ARG A 27 38.69 -8.79 -35.85
C ARG A 27 38.03 -7.42 -36.08
N SER A 28 38.61 -6.77 -37.06
CA SER A 28 38.35 -5.48 -37.71
C SER A 28 36.96 -5.34 -38.34
N ALA A 29 36.38 -4.13 -38.26
CA ALA A 29 35.59 -3.55 -39.35
C ALA A 29 35.68 -2.00 -39.31
N LYS A 30 36.16 -1.44 -40.42
CA LYS A 30 36.20 -0.02 -40.85
C LYS A 30 34.81 0.64 -40.64
N GLY A 31 34.64 1.90 -40.24
CA GLY A 31 35.25 3.13 -40.76
C GLY A 31 34.32 3.79 -41.79
N ALA A 32 33.43 4.69 -41.37
CA ALA A 32 32.70 5.63 -42.24
C ALA A 32 32.34 6.92 -41.47
N PRO A 33 32.65 8.13 -42.00
CA PRO A 33 32.46 9.39 -41.29
C PRO A 33 31.07 10.02 -41.53
N VAL A 34 30.61 10.78 -40.53
CA VAL A 34 29.39 11.60 -40.56
C VAL A 34 29.70 12.93 -41.26
N SER A 35 29.01 13.20 -42.38
CA SER A 35 29.11 14.45 -43.14
C SER A 35 28.18 15.54 -42.62
N THR A 36 28.71 16.75 -42.49
CA THR A 36 28.02 18.03 -42.27
C THR A 36 27.15 18.45 -43.47
N PRO A 37 26.10 19.27 -43.30
CA PRO A 37 25.32 19.81 -44.42
C PRO A 37 25.91 21.13 -44.93
N ASP A 38 25.94 21.31 -46.25
CA ASP A 38 26.30 22.57 -46.92
C ASP A 38 25.05 23.16 -47.62
N PRO A 39 24.81 24.48 -47.58
CA PRO A 39 23.64 25.12 -48.17
C PRO A 39 24.00 25.89 -49.45
N ALA A 40 23.39 25.58 -50.60
CA ALA A 40 23.10 26.55 -51.68
C ALA A 40 22.35 25.91 -52.87
N LEU A 41 21.59 26.77 -53.58
CA LEU A 41 21.05 26.64 -54.94
C LEU A 41 19.75 25.82 -55.08
N GLY A 42 18.65 26.30 -55.68
CA GLY A 42 18.36 27.52 -56.43
C GLY A 42 16.91 27.46 -56.93
N PHE A 43 16.29 28.63 -57.12
CA PHE A 43 15.00 28.80 -57.81
C PHE A 43 15.12 28.39 -59.28
N ASP A 44 14.18 27.59 -59.81
CA ASP A 44 13.40 27.94 -61.00
C ASP A 44 12.51 26.80 -61.53
N SER A 45 11.42 27.23 -62.15
CA SER A 45 10.52 26.50 -63.09
C SER A 45 9.37 25.65 -62.52
N LEU A 46 8.21 26.30 -62.40
CA LEU A 46 6.90 25.66 -62.64
C LEU A 46 6.68 25.52 -64.16
N PRO A 47 5.86 24.56 -64.58
CA PRO A 47 4.73 24.97 -65.41
C PRO A 47 3.38 24.34 -65.03
N PHE A 48 2.36 25.19 -65.13
CA PHE A 48 0.93 24.93 -65.20
C PHE A 48 0.53 23.82 -66.19
N ARG A 49 -0.39 22.92 -65.78
CA ARG A 49 -1.66 22.61 -66.50
C ARG A 49 -2.46 21.50 -65.79
N GLY A 50 -3.78 21.69 -65.67
CA GLY A 50 -4.73 20.61 -65.34
C GLY A 50 -5.95 21.01 -64.53
N ARG A 51 -6.90 21.73 -65.14
CA ARG A 51 -8.21 22.07 -64.57
C ARG A 51 -9.14 20.84 -64.48
N ALA A 52 -9.93 20.83 -63.41
CA ALA A 52 -11.32 20.37 -63.30
C ALA A 52 -11.65 18.86 -63.33
N ARG A 53 -12.23 18.38 -62.22
CA ARG A 53 -13.62 17.89 -62.19
C ARG A 53 -14.20 18.04 -60.79
N VAL A 54 -15.14 18.96 -60.65
CA VAL A 54 -16.12 18.99 -59.55
C VAL A 54 -17.03 17.78 -59.78
N GLY A 55 -16.83 16.74 -58.98
CA GLY A 55 -17.71 15.58 -58.91
C GLY A 55 -18.94 15.90 -58.08
N ALA A 56 -20.11 15.68 -58.66
CA ALA A 56 -21.43 15.93 -58.09
C ALA A 56 -21.63 15.34 -56.69
N ALA A 57 -22.32 16.09 -55.83
CA ALA A 57 -22.79 15.66 -54.53
C ALA A 57 -23.67 14.41 -54.66
N ALA A 58 -23.26 13.32 -54.03
CA ALA A 58 -24.10 12.15 -53.82
C ALA A 58 -25.19 12.50 -52.79
N PRO A 59 -26.45 12.04 -52.97
CA PRO A 59 -27.51 12.32 -52.02
C PRO A 59 -27.19 11.68 -50.67
N GLU A 60 -27.29 12.50 -49.62
CA GLU A 60 -27.13 12.12 -48.22
C GLU A 60 -28.08 10.95 -47.91
N ARG A 61 -27.54 9.74 -47.75
CA ARG A 61 -28.33 8.61 -47.26
C ARG A 61 -28.67 8.91 -45.81
N THR A 62 -29.94 9.21 -45.56
CA THR A 62 -30.51 9.26 -44.21
C THR A 62 -30.12 7.95 -43.50
N PRO A 63 -29.42 8.00 -42.34
CA PRO A 63 -29.12 6.77 -41.62
C PRO A 63 -30.45 6.13 -41.20
N ALA A 64 -30.70 4.91 -41.67
CA ALA A 64 -31.81 4.11 -41.20
C ALA A 64 -31.75 4.03 -39.65
N PRO A 65 -32.89 4.09 -38.94
CA PRO A 65 -32.89 3.96 -37.49
C PRO A 65 -32.19 2.65 -37.13
N ALA A 66 -31.13 2.76 -36.33
CA ALA A 66 -30.33 1.63 -35.88
C ALA A 66 -31.27 0.58 -35.29
N SER A 67 -31.44 -0.54 -36.01
CA SER A 67 -32.18 -1.68 -35.51
C SER A 67 -31.48 -2.14 -34.23
N THR A 68 -32.11 -1.89 -33.09
CA THR A 68 -31.67 -2.35 -31.76
C THR A 68 -31.74 -3.86 -31.75
N SER A 69 -30.71 -4.50 -32.30
CA SER A 69 -30.53 -5.93 -32.17
C SER A 69 -30.53 -6.22 -30.68
N PRO A 70 -31.41 -7.09 -30.16
CA PRO A 70 -31.41 -7.41 -28.74
C PRO A 70 -29.99 -7.87 -28.40
N ARG A 71 -29.30 -7.12 -27.53
CA ARG A 71 -28.02 -7.55 -26.97
C ARG A 71 -28.30 -8.90 -26.31
N ILE A 72 -27.94 -9.98 -27.00
CA ILE A 72 -27.94 -11.32 -26.43
C ILE A 72 -27.00 -11.21 -25.22
N GLN A 73 -27.59 -11.14 -24.03
CA GLN A 73 -26.85 -11.23 -22.78
C GLN A 73 -26.27 -12.64 -22.78
N LYS A 74 -25.04 -12.81 -23.28
CA LYS A 74 -24.31 -14.06 -23.17
C LYS A 74 -24.35 -14.45 -21.69
N ALA A 75 -24.98 -15.58 -21.39
CA ALA A 75 -25.04 -16.14 -20.05
C ALA A 75 -23.60 -16.14 -19.50
N LEU A 76 -23.39 -15.42 -18.40
CA LEU A 76 -22.06 -15.33 -17.80
C LEU A 76 -21.59 -16.76 -17.48
N PRO A 77 -20.38 -17.17 -17.88
CA PRO A 77 -19.88 -18.52 -17.63
C PRO A 77 -19.99 -18.86 -16.13
N THR A 78 -20.25 -20.14 -15.86
CA THR A 78 -20.31 -20.69 -14.51
C THR A 78 -19.04 -20.34 -13.74
N TRP A 79 -19.18 -19.92 -12.48
CA TRP A 79 -18.05 -19.46 -11.68
C TRP A 79 -17.26 -20.67 -11.15
N ARG A 80 -16.48 -21.32 -12.03
CA ARG A 80 -15.68 -22.52 -11.71
C ARG A 80 -14.77 -22.34 -10.50
N ILE A 81 -14.18 -21.14 -10.36
CA ILE A 81 -13.34 -20.77 -9.23
C ILE A 81 -14.15 -20.72 -7.92
N GLY A 82 -15.43 -20.33 -7.97
CA GLY A 82 -16.32 -20.36 -6.80
C GLY A 82 -16.59 -21.76 -6.28
N PHE A 83 -16.75 -22.74 -7.17
CA PHE A 83 -16.86 -24.16 -6.78
C PHE A 83 -15.56 -24.68 -6.16
N ALA A 84 -14.40 -24.32 -6.71
CA ALA A 84 -13.11 -24.66 -6.13
C ALA A 84 -12.95 -24.06 -4.73
N ALA A 85 -13.32 -22.78 -4.55
CA ALA A 85 -13.27 -22.11 -3.24
C ALA A 85 -14.17 -22.81 -2.23
N ALA A 86 -15.43 -23.09 -2.61
CA ALA A 86 -16.37 -23.83 -1.79
C ALA A 86 -15.81 -25.20 -1.36
N ALA A 87 -15.25 -25.96 -2.32
CA ALA A 87 -14.65 -27.26 -2.04
C ALA A 87 -13.50 -27.15 -1.05
N THR A 88 -12.57 -26.19 -1.22
CA THR A 88 -11.44 -26.02 -0.29
C THR A 88 -11.87 -25.63 1.12
N TRP A 89 -12.91 -24.81 1.29
CA TRP A 89 -13.44 -24.44 2.59
C TRP A 89 -14.17 -25.60 3.28
N LEU A 90 -14.95 -26.37 2.52
CA LEU A 90 -15.58 -27.60 3.03
C LEU A 90 -14.52 -28.63 3.43
N SER A 91 -13.48 -28.82 2.61
CA SER A 91 -12.37 -29.73 2.93
C SER A 91 -11.62 -29.31 4.19
N LEU A 92 -11.37 -28.00 4.37
CA LEU A 92 -10.76 -27.48 5.61
C LEU A 92 -11.61 -27.85 6.82
N GLY A 93 -12.90 -27.51 6.84
CA GLY A 93 -13.72 -27.76 8.01
C GLY A 93 -13.97 -29.26 8.29
N LEU A 94 -14.07 -30.09 7.24
CA LEU A 94 -14.09 -31.55 7.41
C LEU A 94 -12.78 -32.07 7.99
N LEU A 95 -11.62 -31.57 7.52
CA LEU A 95 -10.32 -31.93 8.07
C LEU A 95 -10.21 -31.54 9.55
N THR A 96 -10.67 -30.35 9.91
CA THR A 96 -10.62 -29.83 11.29
C THR A 96 -11.42 -30.72 12.24
N ILE A 97 -12.65 -31.12 11.86
CA ILE A 97 -13.58 -31.86 12.72
C ILE A 97 -13.22 -33.36 12.78
N TYR A 98 -12.91 -33.98 11.64
CA TYR A 98 -12.75 -35.44 11.56
C TYR A 98 -11.33 -35.93 11.85
N TRP A 99 -10.31 -35.09 11.67
CA TRP A 99 -8.95 -35.44 12.05
C TRP A 99 -8.71 -35.01 13.50
N PRO A 100 -8.51 -35.94 14.45
CA PRO A 100 -8.27 -35.57 15.85
C PRO A 100 -6.97 -34.76 16.02
N ASN A 101 -6.99 -33.76 16.90
CA ASN A 101 -5.79 -33.00 17.24
C ASN A 101 -4.80 -33.90 18.01
N GLN A 102 -3.50 -33.69 17.80
CA GLN A 102 -2.50 -34.28 18.68
C GLN A 102 -2.37 -33.44 19.95
N ALA A 103 -2.46 -34.11 21.10
CA ALA A 103 -2.24 -33.49 22.40
C ALA A 103 -0.74 -33.19 22.57
N VAL A 104 -0.39 -31.91 22.59
CA VAL A 104 0.98 -31.45 22.87
C VAL A 104 0.97 -30.74 24.22
N GLY A 105 1.53 -31.39 25.25
CA GLY A 105 1.54 -30.86 26.62
C GLY A 105 0.14 -30.79 27.24
N PHE A 106 -0.25 -29.61 27.76
CA PHE A 106 -1.54 -29.35 28.41
C PHE A 106 -2.55 -28.62 27.50
N SER A 107 -2.30 -28.56 26.19
CA SER A 107 -3.13 -27.80 25.26
C SER A 107 -4.25 -28.65 24.67
N ASP A 108 -5.46 -28.51 25.21
CA ASP A 108 -6.70 -28.88 24.52
C ASP A 108 -7.26 -27.64 23.82
N TRP A 109 -7.35 -27.69 22.50
CA TRP A 109 -7.81 -26.57 21.68
C TRP A 109 -9.35 -26.52 21.70
N ALA A 110 -9.91 -25.74 22.62
CA ALA A 110 -11.33 -25.71 22.93
C ALA A 110 -12.25 -25.41 21.73
N TYR A 111 -11.80 -24.56 20.78
CA TYR A 111 -12.64 -24.06 19.68
C TYR A 111 -12.39 -24.76 18.32
N THR A 112 -11.96 -26.03 18.35
CA THR A 112 -11.67 -26.78 17.11
C THR A 112 -12.94 -27.04 16.29
N ASP A 113 -14.02 -27.44 16.94
CA ASP A 113 -15.28 -27.75 16.25
C ASP A 113 -15.94 -26.49 15.69
N GLU A 114 -15.94 -25.39 16.45
CA GLU A 114 -16.46 -24.10 16.06
C GLU A 114 -15.70 -23.55 14.85
N PHE A 115 -14.37 -23.68 14.82
CA PHE A 115 -13.55 -23.30 13.67
C PHE A 115 -13.91 -24.15 12.43
N GLY A 116 -14.05 -25.46 12.59
CA GLY A 116 -14.44 -26.36 11.51
C GLY A 116 -15.86 -26.08 10.97
N ILE A 117 -16.82 -25.84 11.86
CA ILE A 117 -18.21 -25.48 11.52
C ILE A 117 -18.25 -24.15 10.77
N ALA A 118 -17.48 -23.15 11.23
CA ALA A 118 -17.37 -21.87 10.54
C ALA A 118 -16.80 -22.03 9.12
N ALA A 119 -15.76 -22.86 8.95
CA ALA A 119 -15.19 -23.16 7.64
C ALA A 119 -16.20 -23.86 6.71
N ILE A 120 -16.97 -24.83 7.22
CA ILE A 120 -18.04 -25.50 6.47
C ILE A 120 -19.14 -24.50 6.08
N ALA A 121 -19.54 -23.61 7.00
CA ALA A 121 -20.55 -22.59 6.72
C ALA A 121 -20.13 -21.63 5.60
N ILE A 122 -18.86 -21.19 5.60
CA ILE A 122 -18.28 -20.38 4.52
C ILE A 122 -18.28 -21.18 3.20
N GLY A 123 -17.87 -22.44 3.23
CA GLY A 123 -17.89 -23.33 2.07
C GLY A 123 -19.30 -23.51 1.48
N ALA A 124 -20.30 -23.71 2.32
CA ALA A 124 -21.70 -23.84 1.93
C ALA A 124 -22.26 -22.54 1.32
N LEU A 125 -21.93 -21.37 1.90
CA LEU A 125 -22.32 -20.07 1.36
C LEU A 125 -21.68 -19.82 -0.02
N LEU A 126 -20.39 -20.13 -0.18
CA LEU A 126 -19.69 -20.02 -1.47
C LEU A 126 -20.27 -20.98 -2.51
N LEU A 127 -20.65 -22.20 -2.10
CA LEU A 127 -21.31 -23.16 -2.97
C LEU A 127 -22.67 -22.64 -3.42
N ALA A 128 -23.48 -22.08 -2.51
CA ALA A 128 -24.76 -21.47 -2.83
C ALA A 128 -24.59 -20.32 -3.84
N VAL A 129 -23.61 -19.44 -3.66
CA VAL A 129 -23.31 -18.36 -4.61
C VAL A 129 -22.86 -18.91 -5.96
N ALA A 130 -22.04 -19.97 -5.99
CA ALA A 130 -21.57 -20.61 -7.21
C ALA A 130 -22.72 -21.29 -7.99
N LEU A 131 -23.65 -21.95 -7.29
CA LEU A 131 -24.84 -22.60 -7.86
C LEU A 131 -25.87 -21.58 -8.37
N LEU A 132 -26.11 -20.50 -7.62
CA LEU A 132 -27.02 -19.42 -8.03
C LEU A 132 -26.47 -18.63 -9.23
N GLY A 133 -25.15 -18.63 -9.45
CA GLY A 133 -24.51 -18.11 -10.65
C GLY A 133 -24.93 -16.64 -10.95
N PRO A 134 -25.52 -16.35 -12.12
CA PRO A 134 -26.00 -15.00 -12.45
C PRO A 134 -27.11 -14.48 -11.51
N ARG A 135 -27.90 -15.37 -10.89
CA ARG A 135 -29.02 -15.00 -10.00
C ARG A 135 -28.53 -14.44 -8.66
N ALA A 136 -27.30 -14.76 -8.25
CA ALA A 136 -26.66 -14.15 -7.08
C ALA A 136 -26.29 -12.66 -7.29
N GLY A 137 -26.48 -12.12 -8.49
CA GLY A 137 -26.59 -10.68 -8.75
C GLY A 137 -25.34 -9.87 -8.36
N ARG A 138 -25.44 -9.08 -7.28
CA ARG A 138 -24.35 -8.20 -6.79
C ARG A 138 -23.25 -8.99 -6.06
N VAL A 139 -23.63 -10.04 -5.32
CA VAL A 139 -22.69 -10.81 -4.48
C VAL A 139 -21.70 -11.58 -5.34
N ALA A 140 -22.18 -12.31 -6.35
CA ALA A 140 -21.30 -13.02 -7.28
C ALA A 140 -20.38 -12.07 -8.07
N ARG A 141 -20.83 -10.86 -8.41
CA ARG A 141 -19.98 -9.86 -9.08
C ARG A 141 -18.88 -9.30 -8.17
N ALA A 142 -19.18 -9.12 -6.88
CA ALA A 142 -18.20 -8.65 -5.90
C ALA A 142 -17.15 -9.73 -5.55
N LEU A 143 -17.55 -11.00 -5.49
CA LEU A 143 -16.66 -12.10 -5.08
C LEU A 143 -15.80 -12.67 -6.22
N ARG A 144 -16.24 -12.55 -7.48
CA ARG A 144 -15.51 -13.07 -8.64
C ARG A 144 -14.04 -12.62 -8.72
N PRO A 145 -13.70 -11.33 -8.53
CA PRO A 145 -12.30 -10.87 -8.53
C PRO A 145 -11.47 -11.48 -7.40
N ALA A 146 -12.09 -11.79 -6.26
CA ALA A 146 -11.45 -12.39 -5.10
C ALA A 146 -11.35 -13.92 -5.18
N GLY A 147 -11.86 -14.56 -6.24
CA GLY A 147 -11.94 -16.01 -6.38
C GLY A 147 -10.65 -16.77 -6.07
N PRO A 148 -9.49 -16.41 -6.65
CA PRO A 148 -8.22 -17.08 -6.34
C PRO A 148 -7.82 -16.98 -4.86
N TRP A 149 -8.07 -15.83 -4.23
CA TRP A 149 -7.79 -15.64 -2.80
C TRP A 149 -8.73 -16.47 -1.91
N LEU A 150 -9.99 -16.64 -2.31
CA LEU A 150 -10.95 -17.49 -1.62
C LEU A 150 -10.58 -18.98 -1.63
N VAL A 151 -9.74 -19.40 -2.59
CA VAL A 151 -9.14 -20.75 -2.65
C VAL A 151 -7.84 -20.80 -1.86
N ALA A 152 -6.96 -19.80 -2.03
CA ALA A 152 -5.64 -19.80 -1.39
C ALA A 152 -5.71 -19.73 0.14
N LEU A 153 -6.67 -18.98 0.68
CA LEU A 153 -6.83 -18.75 2.12
C LEU A 153 -7.15 -20.04 2.91
N PRO A 154 -8.19 -20.85 2.58
CA PRO A 154 -8.46 -22.09 3.30
C PRO A 154 -7.34 -23.13 3.11
N VAL A 155 -6.66 -23.14 1.97
CA VAL A 155 -5.48 -24.01 1.75
C VAL A 155 -4.34 -23.62 2.70
N LEU A 156 -4.08 -22.32 2.87
CA LEU A 156 -3.08 -21.83 3.82
C LEU A 156 -3.45 -22.21 5.26
N PHE A 157 -4.71 -22.04 5.66
CA PHE A 157 -5.18 -22.46 6.99
C PHE A 157 -5.08 -23.97 7.18
N ALA A 158 -5.41 -24.78 6.18
CA ALA A 158 -5.25 -26.23 6.26
C ALA A 158 -3.78 -26.62 6.46
N ILE A 159 -2.87 -26.03 5.69
CA ILE A 159 -1.42 -26.29 5.84
C ILE A 159 -0.94 -25.90 7.25
N TRP A 160 -1.36 -24.73 7.74
CA TRP A 160 -0.99 -24.24 9.06
C TRP A 160 -1.56 -25.14 10.18
N GLU A 161 -2.84 -25.50 10.11
CA GLU A 161 -3.50 -26.40 11.08
C GLU A 161 -2.87 -27.79 11.08
N ILE A 162 -2.61 -28.37 9.90
CA ILE A 162 -1.97 -29.68 9.77
C ILE A 162 -0.58 -29.65 10.41
N ALA A 163 0.22 -28.61 10.14
CA ALA A 163 1.56 -28.48 10.68
C ALA A 163 1.59 -28.25 12.21
N THR A 164 0.54 -27.65 12.77
CA THR A 164 0.46 -27.30 14.19
C THR A 164 -0.36 -28.30 14.99
N ALA A 165 -1.69 -28.24 14.88
CA ALA A 165 -2.61 -29.01 15.71
C ALA A 165 -2.70 -30.51 15.34
N LYS A 166 -2.54 -30.88 14.07
CA LYS A 166 -2.72 -32.28 13.64
C LYS A 166 -1.45 -33.11 13.71
N LEU A 167 -0.33 -32.59 13.22
CA LEU A 167 0.95 -33.32 13.17
C LEU A 167 1.94 -32.92 14.27
N ALA A 168 1.67 -31.83 15.02
CA ALA A 168 2.58 -31.32 16.04
C ALA A 168 4.03 -31.12 15.54
N LEU A 169 4.21 -30.77 14.25
CA LEU A 169 5.53 -30.58 13.64
C LEU A 169 6.22 -29.33 14.19
N LEU A 170 5.43 -28.34 14.62
CA LEU A 170 5.91 -27.05 15.09
C LEU A 170 5.79 -26.96 16.62
N PRO A 171 6.81 -26.42 17.33
CA PRO A 171 6.83 -26.37 18.78
C PRO A 171 5.81 -25.37 19.34
N THR A 172 4.99 -25.82 20.27
CA THR A 172 4.20 -24.94 21.15
C THR A 172 5.12 -24.30 22.20
N PRO A 173 4.86 -23.06 22.67
CA PRO A 173 3.71 -22.21 22.36
C PRO A 173 3.89 -21.29 21.13
N PHE A 174 5.06 -21.25 20.49
CA PHE A 174 5.40 -20.28 19.43
C PHE A 174 4.49 -20.34 18.21
N PHE A 175 4.06 -21.54 17.83
CA PHE A 175 3.21 -21.79 16.67
C PHE A 175 1.80 -22.20 17.11
N ALA A 176 1.01 -21.20 17.50
CA ALA A 176 -0.39 -21.39 17.80
C ALA A 176 -1.18 -21.81 16.53
N PRO A 177 -2.11 -22.77 16.63
CA PRO A 177 -2.94 -23.20 15.50
C PRO A 177 -4.00 -22.15 15.14
N PRO A 178 -4.54 -22.14 13.91
CA PRO A 178 -5.55 -21.15 13.50
C PRO A 178 -6.82 -21.20 14.35
N GLN A 179 -7.24 -22.36 14.89
CA GLN A 179 -8.42 -22.43 15.75
C GLN A 179 -8.26 -21.69 17.10
N SER A 180 -7.03 -21.53 17.62
CA SER A 180 -6.82 -20.81 18.88
C SER A 180 -7.00 -19.29 18.72
N LEU A 181 -7.00 -18.79 17.48
CA LEU A 181 -7.35 -17.39 17.22
C LEU A 181 -8.82 -17.11 17.55
N VAL A 182 -9.69 -18.09 17.33
CA VAL A 182 -11.14 -17.98 17.62
C VAL A 182 -11.34 -17.73 19.11
N GLU A 183 -10.64 -18.48 19.96
CA GLU A 183 -10.61 -18.30 21.41
C GLU A 183 -10.22 -16.86 21.79
N THR A 184 -9.09 -16.37 21.28
CA THR A 184 -8.66 -14.99 21.55
C THR A 184 -9.72 -13.96 21.11
N TYR A 185 -10.35 -14.14 19.95
CA TYR A 185 -11.36 -13.21 19.46
C TYR A 185 -12.69 -13.28 20.21
N ILE A 186 -12.97 -14.36 20.94
CA ILE A 186 -14.18 -14.50 21.76
C ILE A 186 -13.91 -14.03 23.19
N ASP A 187 -12.79 -14.41 23.77
CA ASP A 187 -12.51 -14.18 25.19
C ASP A 187 -11.90 -12.79 25.43
N ASP A 188 -11.04 -12.34 24.51
CA ASP A 188 -10.23 -11.13 24.67
C ASP A 188 -10.73 -9.94 23.81
N TRP A 189 -11.91 -10.06 23.18
CA TRP A 189 -12.45 -9.09 22.22
C TRP A 189 -12.54 -7.66 22.76
N ARG A 190 -12.91 -7.49 24.04
CA ARG A 190 -13.04 -6.18 24.68
C ARG A 190 -11.68 -5.48 24.73
N ARG A 191 -10.66 -6.21 25.16
CA ARG A 191 -9.30 -5.70 25.29
C ARG A 191 -8.67 -5.42 23.93
N LEU A 192 -8.89 -6.28 22.94
CA LEU A 192 -8.49 -6.03 21.55
C LEU A 192 -9.19 -4.78 21.00
N GLY A 193 -10.50 -4.64 21.23
CA GLY A 193 -11.30 -3.50 20.77
C GLY A 193 -10.86 -2.17 21.37
N GLU A 194 -10.58 -2.14 22.67
CA GLU A 194 -10.02 -0.98 23.36
C GLU A 194 -8.62 -0.64 22.82
N SER A 195 -7.75 -1.65 22.68
CA SER A 195 -6.40 -1.49 22.12
C SER A 195 -6.44 -0.93 20.69
N LEU A 196 -7.33 -1.46 19.85
CA LEU A 196 -7.58 -0.97 18.50
C LEU A 196 -8.00 0.51 18.49
N LEU A 197 -8.91 0.89 19.39
CA LEU A 197 -9.38 2.27 19.50
C LEU A 197 -8.26 3.22 19.94
N HIS A 198 -7.42 2.81 20.89
CA HIS A 198 -6.26 3.59 21.32
C HIS A 198 -5.26 3.80 20.19
N SER A 199 -4.93 2.74 19.44
CA SER A 199 -4.03 2.84 18.27
C SER A 199 -4.62 3.69 17.16
N ALA A 200 -5.91 3.52 16.85
CA ALA A 200 -6.58 4.32 15.83
C ALA A 200 -6.58 5.81 16.19
N ARG A 201 -6.83 6.15 17.47
CA ARG A 201 -6.77 7.53 17.95
C ARG A 201 -5.36 8.08 17.87
N LEU A 202 -4.37 7.36 18.40
CA LEU A 202 -2.97 7.81 18.39
C LEU A 202 -2.47 8.06 16.95
N LEU A 203 -2.75 7.12 16.04
CA LEU A 203 -2.44 7.25 14.63
C LEU A 203 -3.14 8.45 14.00
N ALA A 204 -4.44 8.63 14.26
CA ALA A 204 -5.21 9.74 13.69
C ALA A 204 -4.64 11.11 14.09
N HIS A 205 -4.29 11.31 15.37
CA HIS A 205 -3.71 12.57 15.83
C HIS A 205 -2.37 12.85 15.15
N GLY A 206 -1.44 11.88 15.17
CA GLY A 206 -0.13 12.04 14.54
C GLY A 206 -0.24 12.24 13.03
N PHE A 207 -1.04 11.41 12.35
CA PHE A 207 -1.22 11.47 10.91
C PHE A 207 -1.84 12.78 10.45
N VAL A 208 -2.91 13.27 11.10
CA VAL A 208 -3.56 14.54 10.73
C VAL A 208 -2.64 15.73 10.96
N LEU A 209 -1.95 15.79 12.11
CA LEU A 209 -1.01 16.87 12.40
C LEU A 209 0.18 16.85 11.42
N GLY A 210 0.73 15.66 11.15
CA GLY A 210 1.83 15.48 10.21
C GLY A 210 1.44 15.80 8.78
N ALA A 211 0.28 15.33 8.32
CA ALA A 211 -0.24 15.63 7.00
C ALA A 211 -0.49 17.13 6.81
N LEU A 212 -1.08 17.81 7.81
CA LEU A 212 -1.33 19.24 7.76
C LEU A 212 -0.02 20.03 7.73
N ALA A 213 0.90 19.75 8.66
CA ALA A 213 2.19 20.41 8.73
C ALA A 213 3.00 20.18 7.44
N GLY A 214 3.09 18.92 7.00
CA GLY A 214 3.79 18.54 5.78
C GLY A 214 3.20 19.22 4.54
N PHE A 215 1.87 19.23 4.41
CA PHE A 215 1.19 19.91 3.29
C PHE A 215 1.49 21.41 3.29
N LEU A 216 1.35 22.08 4.44
CA LEU A 216 1.63 23.52 4.55
C LEU A 216 3.10 23.84 4.24
N THR A 217 4.03 23.06 4.78
CA THR A 217 5.47 23.19 4.49
C THR A 217 5.74 22.96 3.00
N GLY A 218 5.18 21.91 2.40
CA GLY A 218 5.37 21.60 0.99
C GLY A 218 4.84 22.69 0.05
N VAL A 219 3.66 23.24 0.33
CA VAL A 219 3.10 24.36 -0.45
C VAL A 219 3.96 25.61 -0.30
N THR A 220 4.40 25.94 0.92
CA THR A 220 5.20 27.15 1.17
C THR A 220 6.57 27.09 0.48
N ILE A 221 7.27 25.96 0.54
CA ILE A 221 8.56 25.81 -0.14
C ILE A 221 8.42 25.67 -1.66
N GLY A 222 7.29 25.17 -2.16
CA GLY A 222 7.00 25.13 -3.60
C GLY A 222 6.67 26.47 -4.19
N TRP A 223 6.06 27.36 -3.41
CA TRP A 223 5.71 28.70 -3.85
C TRP A 223 6.86 29.71 -3.68
N SER A 224 7.58 29.65 -2.54
CA SER A 224 8.58 30.65 -2.17
C SER A 224 10.00 30.11 -2.27
N ARG A 225 10.81 30.73 -3.14
CA ARG A 225 12.26 30.44 -3.24
C ARG A 225 13.02 30.71 -1.94
N ILE A 226 12.59 31.73 -1.19
CA ILE A 226 13.20 32.08 0.11
C ILE A 226 12.89 30.98 1.13
N ALA A 227 11.65 30.51 1.19
CA ALA A 227 11.28 29.40 2.08
C ALA A 227 12.05 28.13 1.71
N GLY A 228 12.15 27.82 0.41
CA GLY A 228 12.96 26.70 -0.08
C GLY A 228 14.41 26.75 0.39
N TYR A 229 15.07 27.92 0.27
CA TYR A 229 16.46 28.09 0.68
C TYR A 229 16.71 27.67 2.15
N TRP A 230 15.83 28.06 3.07
CA TRP A 230 15.97 27.75 4.50
C TRP A 230 15.50 26.35 4.89
N VAL A 231 14.46 25.83 4.23
CA VAL A 231 13.82 24.56 4.61
C VAL A 231 14.49 23.36 3.93
N HIS A 232 15.04 23.50 2.73
CA HIS A 232 15.71 22.40 2.02
C HIS A 232 16.83 21.72 2.80
N PRO A 233 17.75 22.45 3.47
CA PRO A 233 18.79 21.83 4.28
C PRO A 233 18.21 20.98 5.42
N VAL A 234 17.16 21.47 6.08
CA VAL A 234 16.47 20.77 7.17
C VAL A 234 15.83 19.49 6.65
N LEU A 235 15.12 19.55 5.52
CA LEU A 235 14.53 18.36 4.90
C LEU A 235 15.59 17.35 4.44
N ARG A 236 16.72 17.82 3.90
CA ARG A 236 17.80 16.95 3.46
C ARG A 236 18.50 16.24 4.62
N PHE A 237 18.59 16.89 5.78
CA PHE A 237 19.21 16.32 6.97
C PHE A 237 18.27 15.43 7.76
N LEU A 238 17.03 15.86 8.00
CA LEU A 238 16.03 15.09 8.73
C LEU A 238 15.45 13.94 7.90
N GLY A 239 15.35 14.10 6.60
CA GLY A 239 14.68 13.15 5.71
C GLY A 239 15.19 11.71 5.76
N PRO A 240 16.51 11.48 5.73
CA PRO A 240 17.07 10.14 5.83
C PRO A 240 16.95 9.49 7.22
N VAL A 241 16.67 10.27 8.27
CA VAL A 241 16.64 9.77 9.64
C VAL A 241 15.28 9.11 9.90
N PRO A 242 15.23 7.80 10.21
CA PRO A 242 13.97 7.14 10.52
C PRO A 242 13.40 7.73 11.81
N ALA A 243 12.13 8.14 11.79
CA ALA A 243 11.49 8.74 12.96
C ALA A 243 11.50 7.80 14.19
N SER A 244 11.50 6.48 13.99
CA SER A 244 11.66 5.51 15.07
C SER A 244 13.01 5.61 15.79
N ALA A 245 14.10 6.04 15.14
CA ALA A 245 15.39 6.25 15.81
C ALA A 245 15.37 7.43 16.78
N LEU A 246 14.40 8.35 16.63
CA LEU A 246 14.22 9.50 17.51
C LEU A 246 13.35 9.17 18.74
N LEU A 247 12.91 7.91 18.91
CA LEU A 247 12.04 7.47 20.01
C LEU A 247 12.57 7.85 21.40
N PRO A 248 13.81 7.49 21.78
CA PRO A 248 14.33 7.82 23.11
C PRO A 248 14.39 9.33 23.35
N LEU A 249 14.77 10.08 22.32
CA LEU A 249 14.87 11.53 22.38
C LEU A 249 13.48 12.18 22.55
N ALA A 250 12.50 11.72 21.80
CA ALA A 250 11.12 12.21 21.91
C ALA A 250 10.52 11.89 23.29
N PHE A 251 10.76 10.69 23.84
CA PHE A 251 10.30 10.35 25.18
C PHE A 251 10.97 11.19 26.28
N PHE A 252 12.18 11.69 26.04
CA PHE A 252 12.86 12.60 26.94
C PHE A 252 12.31 14.03 26.89
N PHE A 253 12.05 14.57 25.69
CA PHE A 253 11.62 15.96 25.54
C PHE A 253 10.13 16.19 25.83
N PHE A 254 9.28 15.22 25.53
CA PHE A 254 7.84 15.39 25.68
C PHE A 254 7.36 14.95 27.07
N PRO A 255 6.34 15.63 27.64
CA PRO A 255 5.86 15.35 28.99
C PRO A 255 5.13 14.00 29.12
N SER A 256 4.71 13.41 27.99
CA SER A 256 4.04 12.10 27.98
C SER A 256 4.47 11.27 26.78
N SER A 257 4.48 9.94 26.95
CA SER A 257 4.76 9.01 25.86
C SER A 257 3.73 9.10 24.74
N TYR A 258 2.48 9.46 25.06
CA TYR A 258 1.45 9.74 24.06
C TYR A 258 1.82 10.92 23.17
N ALA A 259 2.17 12.08 23.76
CA ALA A 259 2.54 13.27 22.99
C ALA A 259 3.80 13.05 22.15
N ALA A 260 4.79 12.34 22.69
CA ALA A 260 5.98 11.95 21.97
C ALA A 260 5.66 11.06 20.75
N ALA A 261 4.81 10.04 20.94
CA ALA A 261 4.40 9.15 19.87
C ALA A 261 3.63 9.91 18.78
N VAL A 262 2.71 10.83 19.16
CA VAL A 262 2.01 11.72 18.21
C VAL A 262 3.02 12.53 17.39
N PHE A 263 4.03 13.12 18.02
CA PHE A 263 5.07 13.89 17.33
C PHE A 263 5.86 13.04 16.33
N LEU A 264 6.26 11.83 16.70
CA LEU A 264 7.04 10.95 15.83
C LEU A 264 6.21 10.45 14.64
N ILE A 265 4.94 10.11 14.85
CA ILE A 265 4.00 9.75 13.79
C ILE A 265 3.79 10.96 12.85
N ALA A 266 3.65 12.16 13.41
CA ALA A 266 3.53 13.39 12.65
C ALA A 266 4.79 13.67 11.81
N LEU A 267 5.99 13.45 12.36
CA LEU A 267 7.25 13.60 11.65
C LEU A 267 7.37 12.58 10.50
N ALA A 268 7.04 11.31 10.76
CA ALA A 268 7.06 10.24 9.77
C ALA A 268 6.08 10.48 8.61
N THR A 269 4.92 11.07 8.90
CA THR A 269 3.91 11.44 7.89
C THR A 269 4.29 12.72 7.16
N GLY A 270 4.73 13.73 7.90
CA GLY A 270 4.92 15.08 7.39
C GLY A 270 6.05 15.18 6.38
N PHE A 271 7.10 14.38 6.52
CA PHE A 271 8.23 14.40 5.60
C PHE A 271 7.87 14.03 4.15
N PRO A 272 7.34 12.81 3.84
CA PRO A 272 6.96 12.46 2.48
C PRO A 272 5.85 13.38 1.94
N VAL A 273 4.90 13.81 2.79
CA VAL A 273 3.86 14.77 2.40
C VAL A 273 4.48 16.10 1.98
N ALA A 274 5.43 16.65 2.75
CA ALA A 274 6.09 17.91 2.41
C ALA A 274 6.86 17.83 1.09
N VAL A 275 7.67 16.79 0.92
CA VAL A 275 8.52 16.63 -0.27
C VAL A 275 7.68 16.43 -1.53
N LEU A 276 6.65 15.59 -1.48
CA LEU A 276 5.80 15.32 -2.64
C LEU A 276 4.83 16.46 -2.94
N THR A 277 4.37 17.19 -1.92
CA THR A 277 3.60 18.42 -2.13
C THR A 277 4.47 19.50 -2.78
N TRP A 278 5.70 19.66 -2.33
CA TRP A 278 6.68 20.58 -2.93
C TRP A 278 6.93 20.26 -4.40
N SER A 279 7.27 19.00 -4.69
CA SER A 279 7.48 18.52 -6.07
C SER A 279 6.23 18.74 -6.93
N GLY A 280 5.03 18.52 -6.38
CA GLY A 280 3.78 18.77 -7.09
C GLY A 280 3.54 20.23 -7.43
N VAL A 281 3.85 21.16 -6.51
CA VAL A 281 3.70 22.60 -6.72
C VAL A 281 4.76 23.14 -7.68
N ALA A 282 6.02 22.72 -7.52
CA ALA A 282 7.13 23.16 -8.36
C ALA A 282 7.06 22.60 -9.79
N GLY A 283 6.43 21.43 -9.98
CA GLY A 283 6.27 20.77 -11.28
C GLY A 283 5.13 21.31 -12.15
N VAL A 284 4.37 22.31 -11.70
CA VAL A 284 3.28 22.90 -12.48
C VAL A 284 3.85 23.68 -13.67
N ASN A 285 3.31 23.42 -14.88
CA ASN A 285 3.73 24.12 -16.09
C ASN A 285 3.52 25.64 -15.94
N ARG A 286 4.57 26.42 -16.19
CA ARG A 286 4.59 27.87 -16.09
C ARG A 286 3.50 28.56 -16.91
N ASN A 287 3.10 27.95 -18.05
CA ASN A 287 2.03 28.45 -18.90
C ASN A 287 0.70 28.62 -18.15
N TYR A 288 0.38 27.76 -17.18
CA TYR A 288 -0.84 27.90 -16.37
C TYR A 288 -0.81 29.16 -15.50
N TYR A 289 0.36 29.50 -14.95
CA TYR A 289 0.53 30.72 -14.16
C TYR A 289 0.47 31.97 -15.04
N ASP A 290 1.12 31.95 -16.20
CA ASP A 290 1.14 33.09 -17.12
C ASP A 290 -0.26 33.40 -17.64
N VAL A 291 -1.02 32.38 -18.07
CA VAL A 291 -2.42 32.53 -18.52
C VAL A 291 -3.30 33.09 -17.39
N ALA A 292 -3.20 32.56 -16.18
CA ALA A 292 -3.99 33.07 -15.05
C ALA A 292 -3.63 34.54 -14.71
N ARG A 293 -2.35 34.92 -14.79
CA ARG A 293 -1.91 36.30 -14.59
C ARG A 293 -2.44 37.25 -15.67
N THR A 294 -2.50 36.82 -16.94
CA THR A 294 -3.11 37.64 -18.01
C THR A 294 -4.61 37.89 -17.79
N MET A 295 -5.29 37.00 -17.05
CA MET A 295 -6.69 37.18 -16.63
C MET A 295 -6.84 37.97 -15.32
N GLY A 296 -5.78 38.59 -14.80
CA GLY A 296 -5.82 39.40 -13.58
C GLY A 296 -5.85 38.60 -12.27
N ALA A 297 -5.43 37.34 -12.28
CA ALA A 297 -5.38 36.53 -11.07
C ALA A 297 -4.37 37.08 -10.04
N SER A 298 -4.80 37.17 -8.78
CA SER A 298 -3.92 37.48 -7.65
C SER A 298 -3.02 36.30 -7.27
N GLU A 299 -1.91 36.56 -6.59
CA GLU A 299 -0.98 35.51 -6.13
C GLU A 299 -1.68 34.44 -5.26
N ARG A 300 -2.62 34.85 -4.40
CA ARG A 300 -3.45 33.92 -3.61
C ARG A 300 -4.33 33.03 -4.48
N PHE A 301 -4.86 33.58 -5.59
CA PHE A 301 -5.63 32.80 -6.55
C PHE A 301 -4.73 31.76 -7.23
N LEU A 302 -3.52 32.15 -7.65
CA LEU A 302 -2.57 31.22 -8.28
C LEU A 302 -2.23 30.05 -7.36
N VAL A 303 -1.98 30.30 -6.06
CA VAL A 303 -1.71 29.22 -5.09
C VAL A 303 -2.92 28.30 -4.92
N LEU A 304 -4.08 28.87 -4.56
CA LEU A 304 -5.24 28.08 -4.12
C LEU A 304 -5.99 27.41 -5.28
N ARG A 305 -5.99 28.02 -6.47
CA ARG A 305 -6.79 27.57 -7.62
C ARG A 305 -5.97 26.97 -8.76
N VAL A 306 -4.66 27.18 -8.80
CA VAL A 306 -3.79 26.62 -9.85
C VAL A 306 -2.79 25.63 -9.24
N ALA A 307 -1.94 26.08 -8.32
CA ALA A 307 -0.84 25.28 -7.78
C ALA A 307 -1.33 24.09 -6.94
N ILE A 308 -2.16 24.34 -5.92
CA ILE A 308 -2.65 23.29 -5.02
C ILE A 308 -3.43 22.20 -5.79
N PRO A 309 -4.44 22.53 -6.61
CA PRO A 309 -5.20 21.51 -7.34
C PRO A 309 -4.34 20.67 -8.28
N ALA A 310 -3.33 21.27 -8.91
CA ALA A 310 -2.38 20.56 -9.76
C ALA A 310 -1.43 19.63 -8.96
N ALA A 311 -1.08 20.02 -7.73
CA ALA A 311 -0.20 19.25 -6.85
C ALA A 311 -0.91 18.11 -6.10
N LEU A 312 -2.24 18.16 -5.93
CA LEU A 312 -3.01 17.18 -5.16
C LEU A 312 -2.70 15.70 -5.47
N PRO A 313 -2.45 15.26 -6.72
CA PRO A 313 -2.09 13.86 -6.99
C PRO A 313 -0.80 13.46 -6.29
N GLN A 314 0.22 14.33 -6.29
CA GLN A 314 1.47 14.06 -5.56
C GLN A 314 1.27 14.15 -4.04
N VAL A 315 0.39 15.05 -3.56
CA VAL A 315 0.01 15.11 -2.13
C VAL A 315 -0.54 13.75 -1.68
N PHE A 316 -1.42 13.12 -2.46
CA PHE A 316 -1.97 11.79 -2.12
C PHE A 316 -0.92 10.67 -2.16
N VAL A 317 0.08 10.74 -3.05
CA VAL A 317 1.24 9.82 -3.00
C VAL A 317 1.99 10.02 -1.68
N GLY A 318 2.20 11.28 -1.26
CA GLY A 318 2.84 11.59 0.01
C GLY A 318 2.05 11.12 1.22
N LEU A 319 0.73 11.26 1.20
CA LEU A 319 -0.15 10.74 2.24
C LEU A 319 -0.08 9.20 2.32
N PHE A 320 -0.01 8.51 1.18
CA PHE A 320 0.12 7.05 1.14
C PHE A 320 1.45 6.57 1.73
N MET A 321 2.56 7.17 1.30
CA MET A 321 3.89 6.87 1.84
C MET A 321 3.97 7.22 3.33
N GLY A 322 3.42 8.37 3.71
CA GLY A 322 3.36 8.84 5.09
C GLY A 322 2.53 7.94 5.98
N LEU A 323 1.40 7.42 5.51
CA LEU A 323 0.54 6.49 6.26
C LEU A 323 1.28 5.17 6.57
N GLY A 324 2.04 4.63 5.60
CA GLY A 324 2.86 3.44 5.81
C GLY A 324 3.95 3.67 6.86
N ALA A 325 4.70 4.78 6.75
CA ALA A 325 5.73 5.14 7.71
C ALA A 325 5.16 5.42 9.12
N ALA A 326 4.03 6.11 9.19
CA ALA A 326 3.29 6.39 10.41
C ALA A 326 2.89 5.11 11.15
N PHE A 327 2.45 4.08 10.42
CA PHE A 327 2.08 2.80 11.00
C PHE A 327 3.28 2.07 11.62
N SER A 328 4.42 2.04 10.93
CA SER A 328 5.65 1.45 11.49
C SER A 328 6.07 2.14 12.79
N VAL A 329 6.03 3.48 12.81
CA VAL A 329 6.39 4.27 14.00
C VAL A 329 5.36 4.11 15.13
N LEU A 330 4.07 4.06 14.81
CA LEU A 330 2.99 3.78 15.76
C LEU A 330 3.27 2.49 16.53
N VAL A 331 3.49 1.39 15.80
CA VAL A 331 3.73 0.07 16.43
C VAL A 331 4.99 0.12 17.29
N THR A 332 6.09 0.70 16.81
CA THR A 332 7.32 0.80 17.62
C THR A 332 7.12 1.65 18.88
N ALA A 333 6.40 2.79 18.77
CA ALA A 333 6.13 3.65 19.92
C ALA A 333 5.24 2.97 20.97
N GLU A 334 4.21 2.24 20.52
CA GLU A 334 3.33 1.48 21.40
C GLU A 334 4.03 0.31 22.10
N MET A 335 4.98 -0.33 21.43
CA MET A 335 5.77 -1.39 22.04
C MET A 335 6.76 -0.87 23.08
N MET A 336 7.28 0.37 22.92
CA MET A 336 8.37 0.89 23.76
C MET A 336 7.92 1.77 24.92
N GLY A 337 6.77 2.46 24.85
CA GLY A 337 6.41 3.39 25.94
C GLY A 337 4.98 3.89 26.02
N VAL A 338 4.14 3.68 24.99
CA VAL A 338 2.71 4.01 25.14
C VAL A 338 2.03 2.89 25.94
N LYS A 339 1.21 3.28 26.94
CA LYS A 339 0.58 2.35 27.88
C LYS A 339 -0.70 1.68 27.37
N ALA A 340 -1.06 1.90 26.12
CA ALA A 340 -2.27 1.36 25.50
C ALA A 340 -2.09 1.33 23.97
N GLY A 341 -2.76 0.39 23.30
CA GLY A 341 -2.65 0.19 21.86
C GLY A 341 -2.41 -1.27 21.48
N LEU A 342 -2.52 -1.57 20.19
CA LEU A 342 -2.27 -2.90 19.63
C LEU A 342 -0.78 -3.30 19.77
N GLY A 343 0.15 -2.36 19.64
CA GLY A 343 1.57 -2.62 19.90
C GLY A 343 1.86 -2.91 21.38
N PHE A 344 1.17 -2.22 22.29
CA PHE A 344 1.23 -2.53 23.72
C PHE A 344 0.64 -3.91 24.02
N TYR A 345 -0.51 -4.24 23.43
CA TYR A 345 -1.13 -5.56 23.55
C TYR A 345 -0.21 -6.67 23.02
N LEU A 346 0.48 -6.42 21.90
CA LEU A 346 1.45 -7.34 21.33
C LEU A 346 2.62 -7.59 22.29
N SER A 347 3.23 -6.54 22.84
CA SER A 347 4.30 -6.67 23.85
C SER A 347 3.83 -7.39 25.12
N TRP A 348 2.60 -7.12 25.56
CA TRP A 348 2.00 -7.82 26.69
C TRP A 348 1.81 -9.31 26.41
N ALA A 349 1.21 -9.66 25.27
CA ALA A 349 0.98 -11.05 24.86
C ALA A 349 2.30 -11.81 24.72
N GLN A 350 3.33 -11.16 24.17
CA GLN A 350 4.68 -11.70 24.09
C GLN A 350 5.29 -11.98 25.47
N GLY A 351 5.09 -11.06 26.44
CA GLY A 351 5.57 -11.23 27.82
C GLY A 351 4.92 -12.43 28.53
N TRP A 352 3.67 -12.76 28.19
CA TRP A 352 2.95 -13.93 28.70
C TRP A 352 3.12 -15.19 27.84
N ALA A 353 3.96 -15.15 26.81
CA ALA A 353 4.12 -16.22 25.82
C ALA A 353 2.79 -16.69 25.20
N SER A 354 1.79 -15.79 25.11
CA SER A 354 0.50 -16.06 24.49
C SER A 354 0.57 -15.71 23.00
N TYR A 355 1.07 -16.65 22.19
CA TYR A 355 1.27 -16.44 20.76
C TYR A 355 -0.06 -16.39 19.97
N SER A 356 -1.12 -17.06 20.44
CA SER A 356 -2.48 -16.89 19.89
C SER A 356 -2.88 -15.41 19.90
N ASN A 357 -2.67 -14.75 21.04
CA ASN A 357 -2.97 -13.34 21.22
C ASN A 357 -2.09 -12.44 20.36
N MET A 358 -0.80 -12.78 20.19
CA MET A 358 0.10 -12.06 19.29
C MET A 358 -0.38 -12.12 17.84
N TYR A 359 -0.71 -13.31 17.33
CA TYR A 359 -1.22 -13.47 15.97
C TYR A 359 -2.56 -12.76 15.77
N ALA A 360 -3.48 -12.85 16.75
CA ALA A 360 -4.75 -12.15 16.69
C ALA A 360 -4.58 -10.63 16.58
N ALA A 361 -3.67 -10.05 17.38
CA ALA A 361 -3.33 -8.63 17.32
C ALA A 361 -2.69 -8.22 16.00
N LEU A 362 -1.80 -9.05 15.44
CA LEU A 362 -1.18 -8.82 14.12
C LEU A 362 -2.22 -8.80 12.99
N ILE A 363 -3.20 -9.70 13.01
CA ILE A 363 -4.29 -9.73 12.04
C ILE A 363 -5.14 -8.46 12.17
N VAL A 364 -5.51 -8.05 13.39
CA VAL A 364 -6.27 -6.80 13.62
C VAL A 364 -5.50 -5.59 13.11
N MET A 365 -4.19 -5.54 13.37
CA MET A 365 -3.30 -4.50 12.84
C MET A 365 -3.26 -4.47 11.31
N ALA A 366 -3.16 -5.64 10.66
CA ALA A 366 -3.18 -5.76 9.21
C ALA A 366 -4.51 -5.28 8.61
N VAL A 367 -5.63 -5.64 9.22
CA VAL A 367 -6.98 -5.19 8.82
C VAL A 367 -7.13 -3.68 9.01
N LEU A 368 -6.67 -3.13 10.14
CA LEU A 368 -6.68 -1.68 10.38
C LEU A 368 -5.87 -0.94 9.31
N CYS A 369 -4.63 -1.35 9.06
CA CYS A 369 -3.75 -0.73 8.08
C CYS A 369 -4.34 -0.81 6.66
N SER A 370 -4.78 -1.99 6.23
CA SER A 370 -5.45 -2.18 4.93
C SER A 370 -6.73 -1.34 4.80
N GLY A 371 -7.52 -1.27 5.86
CA GLY A 371 -8.72 -0.44 5.94
C GLY A 371 -8.42 1.05 5.76
N LEU A 372 -7.38 1.56 6.42
CA LEU A 372 -6.96 2.96 6.31
C LEU A 372 -6.38 3.29 4.93
N ILE A 373 -5.58 2.40 4.33
CA ILE A 373 -5.08 2.57 2.96
C ILE A 373 -6.25 2.59 1.96
N THR A 374 -7.20 1.67 2.11
CA THR A 374 -8.41 1.62 1.29
C THR A 374 -9.25 2.90 1.44
N LEU A 375 -9.40 3.39 2.67
CA LEU A 375 -10.07 4.66 2.96
C LEU A 375 -9.35 5.84 2.27
N LEU A 376 -8.04 5.90 2.37
CA LEU A 376 -7.22 6.94 1.73
C LEU A 376 -7.42 6.95 0.21
N PHE A 377 -7.36 5.79 -0.45
CA PHE A 377 -7.60 5.72 -1.90
C PHE A 377 -9.03 6.05 -2.27
N LYS A 378 -10.02 5.65 -1.46
CA LYS A 378 -11.42 6.04 -1.69
C LYS A 378 -11.63 7.55 -1.58
N VAL A 379 -10.97 8.21 -0.62
CA VAL A 379 -10.97 9.66 -0.48
C VAL A 379 -10.28 10.32 -1.68
N ARG A 380 -9.09 9.84 -2.05
CA ARG A 380 -8.37 10.28 -3.25
C ARG A 380 -9.24 10.22 -4.50
N ASP A 381 -9.88 9.09 -4.77
CA ASP A 381 -10.67 8.87 -5.98
C ASP A 381 -11.94 9.72 -6.04
N ARG A 382 -12.44 10.15 -4.87
CA ARG A 382 -13.55 11.10 -4.78
C ARG A 382 -13.08 12.53 -4.99
N VAL A 383 -11.97 12.91 -4.35
CA VAL A 383 -11.37 14.24 -4.51
C VAL A 383 -10.92 14.41 -5.96
N LEU A 384 -10.01 13.59 -6.47
CA LEU A 384 -9.44 13.65 -7.83
C LEU A 384 -10.38 13.17 -8.94
N SER A 385 -11.70 13.29 -8.77
CA SER A 385 -12.68 12.87 -9.77
C SER A 385 -12.51 13.59 -11.12
N TRP A 386 -12.00 14.82 -11.11
CA TRP A 386 -11.73 15.61 -12.32
C TRP A 386 -10.53 15.11 -13.14
N GLN A 387 -9.64 14.27 -12.57
CA GLN A 387 -8.50 13.69 -13.28
C GLN A 387 -8.74 12.27 -13.78
N LYS A 388 -9.96 11.73 -13.62
CA LYS A 388 -10.30 10.38 -14.10
C LYS A 388 -10.27 10.35 -15.63
N GLY A 389 -9.11 10.00 -16.18
CA GLY A 389 -8.84 9.92 -17.62
C GLY A 389 -7.35 9.91 -17.99
N THR A 390 -6.46 10.42 -17.13
CA THR A 390 -5.03 10.61 -17.49
C THR A 390 -4.05 9.65 -16.84
N VAL A 391 -4.39 8.98 -15.72
CA VAL A 391 -3.51 7.97 -15.10
C VAL A 391 -4.34 6.82 -14.52
N LYS A 392 -4.16 5.60 -15.05
CA LYS A 392 -4.59 4.35 -14.42
C LYS A 392 -3.37 3.78 -13.68
N TRP A 393 -3.52 3.53 -12.39
CA TRP A 393 -2.56 2.78 -11.57
C TRP A 393 -3.04 1.34 -11.43
#